data_AF-A0AAV6BE09-F1
#
_entry.id   AF-A0AAV6BE09-F1
#
_cell.length_a   1.000
_cell.length_b   1.000
_cell.length_c   1.000
_cell.angle_alpha   90.00
_cell.angle_beta   90.00
_cell.angle_gamma   90.00
#
_symmetry.space_group_name_H-M   'P 1'
#
loop_
_entity.id
_entity.type
_entity.pdbx_description
1 polymer ?
#
loop_
_entity_poly.entity_id
_entity_poly.type
_entity_poly.pdbx_seq_one_letter_code
_entity_poly.pdbx_strand_id
1 'polypeptide(L)'
;MKMKWNLKSAAALLAAASLVSPALANNDADSKKIPHLDHVFVIMMENHGFQQVIGNPNEPYMNSIIQSGKVNFATNYFAVGHPSLTNYLEIVGGSNFGIRSDNSPDWGNTTCQPNIISGTVNADGSNPPQGITLDPSSVICPI
;
A
#
# COMPACT_ATOMS: atom_id res chain seq x y z
N MET A 1 -46.80 30.80 -45.10
CA MET A 1 -47.09 29.36 -45.28
C MET A 1 -46.79 28.65 -43.95
N LYS A 2 -47.81 28.29 -43.17
CA LYS A 2 -47.66 27.71 -41.82
C LYS A 2 -47.66 26.18 -41.92
N MET A 3 -46.55 25.55 -41.55
CA MET A 3 -46.35 24.10 -41.63
C MET A 3 -47.04 23.43 -40.43
N LYS A 4 -48.05 22.60 -40.67
CA LYS A 4 -48.75 21.82 -39.64
C LYS A 4 -48.04 20.49 -39.43
N TRP A 5 -47.44 20.30 -38.25
CA TRP A 5 -46.88 19.00 -37.85
C TRP A 5 -48.02 18.07 -37.39
N ASN A 6 -48.05 16.86 -37.95
CA ASN A 6 -49.09 15.86 -37.69
C ASN A 6 -48.70 15.05 -36.44
N LEU A 7 -49.38 15.30 -35.32
CA LEU A 7 -49.05 14.84 -33.97
C LEU A 7 -49.14 13.31 -33.75
N LYS A 8 -49.44 12.53 -34.79
CA LYS A 8 -49.66 11.07 -34.68
C LYS A 8 -48.37 10.24 -34.73
N SER A 9 -47.25 10.81 -35.14
CA SER A 9 -45.96 10.08 -35.20
C SER A 9 -45.15 10.14 -33.90
N ALA A 10 -45.53 10.98 -32.94
CA ALA A 10 -44.83 11.08 -31.65
C ALA A 10 -45.25 10.01 -30.64
N ALA A 11 -46.44 9.42 -30.79
CA ALA A 11 -46.96 8.44 -29.83
C ALA A 11 -46.35 7.04 -30.00
N ALA A 12 -45.80 6.70 -31.17
CA ALA A 12 -45.22 5.39 -31.43
C ALA A 12 -43.78 5.22 -30.88
N LEU A 13 -43.10 6.32 -30.56
CA LEU A 13 -41.73 6.28 -29.99
C LEU A 13 -41.71 6.35 -28.45
N LEU A 14 -42.84 6.67 -27.81
CA LEU A 14 -42.96 6.70 -26.35
C LEU A 14 -43.54 5.42 -25.73
N ALA A 15 -44.05 4.49 -26.55
CA ALA A 15 -44.57 3.20 -26.07
C ALA A 15 -43.51 2.07 -26.04
N ALA A 16 -42.28 2.32 -26.52
CA ALA A 16 -41.18 1.35 -26.48
C ALA A 16 -40.26 1.49 -25.25
N ALA A 17 -40.53 2.43 -24.35
CA ALA A 17 -39.65 2.77 -23.22
C ALA A 17 -40.06 2.13 -21.88
N SER A 18 -41.10 1.28 -21.83
CA SER A 18 -41.67 0.78 -20.56
C SER A 18 -41.42 -0.71 -20.27
N LEU A 19 -40.43 -1.35 -20.90
CA LEU A 19 -39.98 -2.71 -20.54
C LEU A 19 -38.58 -2.75 -19.91
N VAL A 20 -38.18 -1.70 -19.19
CA VAL A 20 -37.04 -1.81 -18.28
C VAL A 20 -37.58 -2.34 -16.96
N SER A 21 -37.63 -3.66 -16.82
CA SER A 21 -37.74 -4.28 -15.50
C SER A 21 -36.67 -3.66 -14.59
N PRO A 22 -36.96 -3.33 -13.32
CA PRO A 22 -35.86 -3.23 -12.38
C PRO A 22 -35.26 -4.64 -12.38
N ALA A 23 -34.11 -4.80 -13.01
CA ALA A 23 -33.26 -5.91 -12.68
C ALA A 23 -33.12 -5.81 -11.16
N LEU A 24 -33.78 -6.72 -10.43
CA LEU A 24 -33.44 -6.97 -9.05
C LEU A 24 -31.93 -7.07 -9.08
N ALA A 25 -31.26 -6.13 -8.41
CA ALA A 25 -29.85 -6.26 -8.14
C ALA A 25 -29.75 -7.55 -7.36
N ASN A 26 -29.48 -8.63 -8.08
CA ASN A 26 -29.22 -9.92 -7.50
C ASN A 26 -27.93 -9.65 -6.75
N ASN A 27 -28.05 -9.37 -5.46
CA ASN A 27 -26.95 -9.46 -4.53
C ASN A 27 -26.66 -10.95 -4.34
N ASP A 28 -26.41 -11.65 -5.45
CA ASP A 28 -25.48 -12.75 -5.48
C ASP A 28 -24.12 -12.08 -5.25
N ALA A 29 -23.94 -11.62 -4.02
CA ALA A 29 -22.67 -11.54 -3.39
C ALA A 29 -22.19 -13.00 -3.18
N ASP A 30 -22.02 -13.72 -4.28
CA ASP A 30 -20.86 -14.58 -4.46
C ASP A 30 -19.65 -13.66 -4.69
N SER A 31 -19.49 -12.69 -3.77
CA SER A 31 -18.21 -12.10 -3.48
C SER A 31 -17.39 -13.29 -3.07
N LYS A 32 -16.57 -13.79 -3.98
CA LYS A 32 -15.56 -14.82 -3.78
C LYS A 32 -14.87 -14.50 -2.46
N LYS A 33 -15.38 -15.04 -1.35
CA LYS A 33 -14.94 -14.64 -0.02
C LYS A 33 -13.49 -15.10 0.06
N ILE A 34 -12.60 -14.22 0.49
CA ILE A 34 -11.24 -14.64 0.82
C ILE A 34 -11.42 -15.79 1.82
N PRO A 35 -10.92 -17.01 1.51
CA PRO A 35 -11.06 -18.13 2.40
C PRO A 35 -10.51 -17.79 3.79
N HIS A 36 -11.09 -18.37 4.83
CA HIS A 36 -10.56 -18.24 6.18
C HIS A 36 -9.10 -18.74 6.19
N LEU A 37 -8.18 -17.93 6.70
CA LEU A 37 -6.78 -18.28 6.85
C LEU A 37 -6.56 -18.67 8.31
N ASP A 38 -6.11 -19.90 8.56
CA ASP A 38 -5.80 -20.35 9.93
C ASP A 38 -4.44 -19.80 10.41
N HIS A 39 -3.49 -19.65 9.49
CA HIS A 39 -2.15 -19.14 9.74
C HIS A 39 -1.64 -18.30 8.57
N VAL A 40 -0.92 -17.23 8.90
CA VAL A 40 -0.21 -16.39 7.93
C VAL A 40 1.23 -16.26 8.39
N PHE A 41 2.17 -16.50 7.48
CA PHE A 41 3.60 -16.32 7.71
C PHE A 41 4.12 -15.24 6.78
N VAL A 42 4.85 -14.28 7.33
CA VAL A 42 5.57 -13.27 6.58
C VAL A 42 7.06 -13.55 6.76
N ILE A 43 7.74 -13.86 5.66
CA ILE A 43 9.18 -14.15 5.65
C ILE A 43 9.84 -13.02 4.86
N MET A 44 10.75 -12.30 5.51
CA MET A 44 11.47 -11.19 4.91
C MET A 44 12.93 -11.55 4.69
N MET A 45 13.46 -11.14 3.54
CA MET A 45 14.90 -11.18 3.27
C MET A 45 15.48 -9.81 3.61
N GLU A 46 16.07 -9.71 4.79
CA GLU A 46 16.71 -8.47 5.23
C GLU A 46 17.89 -8.13 4.31
N ASN A 47 18.06 -6.83 4.00
CA ASN A 47 19.20 -6.32 3.22
C ASN A 47 19.34 -6.89 1.80
N HIS A 48 18.27 -7.46 1.23
CA HIS A 48 18.24 -7.95 -0.15
C HIS A 48 17.24 -7.17 -1.00
N GLY A 49 17.73 -6.59 -2.09
CA GLY A 49 16.93 -5.98 -3.14
C GLY A 49 16.47 -6.98 -4.19
N PHE A 50 15.44 -6.62 -4.95
CA PHE A 50 14.84 -7.48 -5.98
C PHE A 50 15.87 -8.09 -6.95
N GLN A 51 16.80 -7.28 -7.46
CA GLN A 51 17.80 -7.72 -8.44
C GLN A 51 18.86 -8.67 -7.85
N GLN A 52 19.00 -8.72 -6.52
CA GLN A 52 19.93 -9.65 -5.85
C GLN A 52 19.33 -11.06 -5.71
N VAL A 53 18.01 -11.19 -5.79
CA VAL A 53 17.28 -12.44 -5.57
C VAL A 53 16.87 -13.09 -6.90
N ILE A 54 16.30 -12.30 -7.80
CA ILE A 54 15.70 -12.84 -9.03
C ILE A 54 16.78 -13.27 -10.01
N GLY A 55 16.72 -14.53 -10.43
CA GLY A 55 17.73 -15.18 -11.27
C GLY A 55 19.02 -15.57 -10.53
N ASN A 56 19.10 -15.36 -9.21
CA ASN A 56 20.28 -15.71 -8.43
C ASN A 56 20.41 -17.24 -8.26
N PRO A 57 21.47 -17.88 -8.78
CA PRO A 57 21.67 -19.33 -8.67
C PRO A 57 21.89 -19.81 -7.23
N ASN A 58 22.28 -18.92 -6.31
CA ASN A 58 22.42 -19.23 -4.88
C ASN A 58 21.09 -19.19 -4.13
N GLU A 59 19.99 -18.76 -4.76
CA GLU A 59 18.64 -18.76 -4.20
C GLU A 59 17.69 -19.65 -5.02
N PRO A 60 17.99 -20.95 -5.18
CA PRO A 60 17.27 -21.82 -6.11
C PRO A 60 15.82 -22.05 -5.69
N TYR A 61 15.54 -22.10 -4.39
CA TYR A 61 14.18 -22.34 -3.90
C TYR A 61 13.23 -21.20 -4.27
N MET A 62 13.61 -19.96 -3.95
CA MET A 62 12.80 -18.76 -4.25
C MET A 62 12.55 -18.64 -5.76
N ASN A 63 13.59 -18.82 -6.56
CA ASN A 63 13.47 -18.78 -8.02
C ASN A 63 12.59 -19.91 -8.57
N SER A 64 12.65 -21.11 -7.99
CA SER A 64 11.83 -22.26 -8.43
C SER A 64 10.33 -22.03 -8.21
N ILE A 65 9.93 -21.45 -7.08
CA ILE A 65 8.51 -21.23 -6.77
C ILE A 65 7.92 -20.12 -7.65
N ILE A 66 8.70 -19.07 -7.93
CA ILE A 66 8.32 -17.99 -8.87
C ILE A 66 8.13 -18.56 -10.28
N GLN A 67 9.11 -19.32 -10.79
CA GLN A 67 9.06 -19.90 -12.14
C GLN A 67 7.92 -20.91 -12.32
N SER A 68 7.51 -21.60 -11.24
CA SER A 68 6.41 -22.57 -11.31
C SER A 68 5.04 -21.97 -11.63
N GLY A 69 4.88 -20.64 -11.51
CA GLY A 69 3.61 -19.95 -11.71
C GLY A 69 2.56 -20.23 -10.61
N LYS A 70 2.95 -20.89 -9.51
CA LYS A 70 2.05 -21.23 -8.39
C LYS A 70 1.88 -20.11 -7.37
N VAL A 71 2.70 -19.07 -7.45
CA VAL A 71 2.66 -17.92 -6.55
C VAL A 71 2.34 -16.65 -7.34
N ASN A 72 1.65 -15.72 -6.70
CA ASN A 72 1.55 -14.37 -7.22
C ASN A 72 2.89 -13.67 -7.01
N PHE A 73 3.37 -12.97 -8.03
CA PHE A 73 4.67 -12.32 -8.00
C PHE A 73 4.51 -10.82 -8.25
N ALA A 74 4.82 -10.01 -7.23
CA ALA A 74 4.71 -8.56 -7.29
C ALA A 74 6.03 -7.94 -7.75
N THR A 75 6.07 -7.42 -8.97
CA THR A 75 7.26 -6.76 -9.55
C THR A 75 7.31 -5.26 -9.29
N ASN A 76 6.27 -4.70 -8.68
CA ASN A 76 6.12 -3.28 -8.37
C ASN A 76 5.87 -3.07 -6.87
N TYR A 77 6.69 -3.72 -6.04
CA TYR A 77 6.67 -3.61 -4.58
C TYR A 77 8.01 -3.02 -4.10
N PHE A 78 7.95 -1.95 -3.31
CA PHE A 78 9.13 -1.17 -2.93
C PHE A 78 9.17 -0.93 -1.42
N ALA A 79 10.38 -0.74 -0.91
CA ALA A 79 10.59 -0.20 0.43
C ALA A 79 10.03 1.23 0.52
N VAL A 80 9.51 1.61 1.70
CA VAL A 80 9.04 2.97 1.98
C VAL A 80 10.23 3.92 2.17
N GLY A 81 11.35 3.40 2.64
CA GLY A 81 12.59 4.14 2.75
C GLY A 81 13.76 3.27 3.21
N HIS A 82 14.88 3.94 3.48
CA HIS A 82 16.01 3.38 4.21
C HIS A 82 16.19 4.22 5.48
N PRO A 83 16.51 3.60 6.63
CA PRO A 83 16.99 2.22 6.84
C PRO A 83 15.87 1.18 7.12
N SER A 84 16.22 -0.03 7.56
CA SER A 84 15.34 -1.21 7.64
C SER A 84 14.16 -1.06 8.61
N LEU A 85 14.37 -0.47 9.79
CA LEU A 85 13.35 -0.30 10.82
C LEU A 85 12.12 0.44 10.30
N THR A 86 12.34 1.47 9.48
CA THR A 86 11.29 2.24 8.82
C THR A 86 10.32 1.33 8.06
N ASN A 87 10.84 0.31 7.36
CA ASN A 87 10.02 -0.62 6.58
C ASN A 87 9.26 -1.61 7.46
N TYR A 88 9.85 -2.07 8.57
CA TYR A 88 9.17 -2.98 9.49
C TYR A 88 7.99 -2.31 10.19
N LEU A 89 8.13 -1.04 10.56
CA LEU A 89 7.03 -0.27 11.15
C LEU A 89 5.87 -0.09 10.17
N GLU A 90 6.15 0.17 8.89
CA GLU A 90 5.13 0.28 7.85
C GLU A 90 4.40 -1.06 7.62
N ILE A 91 5.12 -2.18 7.62
CA ILE A 91 4.54 -3.52 7.42
C ILE A 91 3.61 -3.89 8.59
N VAL A 92 4.01 -3.59 9.84
CA VAL A 92 3.28 -4.03 11.04
C VAL A 92 2.21 -3.02 11.46
N GLY A 93 2.54 -1.72 11.40
CA GLY A 93 1.71 -0.62 11.91
C GLY A 93 0.99 0.18 10.83
N GLY A 94 1.29 -0.02 9.55
CA GLY A 94 0.73 0.78 8.45
C GLY A 94 1.22 2.23 8.42
N SER A 95 2.25 2.54 9.20
CA SER A 95 2.93 3.84 9.26
C SER A 95 4.33 3.63 9.85
N ASN A 96 5.30 4.42 9.40
CA ASN A 96 6.59 4.54 10.07
C ASN A 96 6.55 5.45 11.32
N PHE A 97 5.42 6.06 11.65
CA PHE A 97 5.27 6.97 12.81
C PHE A 97 6.30 8.11 12.82
N GLY A 98 6.70 8.56 11.62
CA GLY A 98 7.73 9.59 11.46
C GLY A 98 9.15 9.08 11.71
N ILE A 99 9.36 7.79 11.98
CA ILE A 99 10.68 7.18 12.23
C ILE A 99 11.39 6.90 10.90
N ARG A 100 12.57 7.50 10.70
CA ARG A 100 13.38 7.36 9.46
C ARG A 100 14.84 6.98 9.73
N SER A 101 15.08 6.35 10.87
CA SER A 101 16.38 5.85 11.34
C SER A 101 16.21 4.44 11.90
N ASP A 102 17.32 3.72 12.15
CA ASP A 102 17.32 2.41 12.83
C ASP A 102 17.45 2.54 14.35
N ASN A 103 17.43 3.76 14.86
CA ASN A 103 17.41 4.07 16.28
C ASN A 103 16.11 3.57 16.93
N SER A 104 16.23 3.09 18.18
CA SER A 104 15.09 2.50 18.89
C SER A 104 14.02 3.56 19.19
N PRO A 105 12.75 3.32 18.83
CA PRO A 105 11.70 4.24 19.18
C PRO A 105 11.40 4.21 20.68
N ASP A 106 11.19 5.36 21.29
CA ASP A 106 10.91 5.50 22.73
C ASP A 106 9.39 5.44 22.99
N TRP A 107 8.82 4.26 22.75
CA TRP A 107 7.37 4.06 22.91
C TRP A 107 6.92 4.25 24.36
N GLY A 108 5.88 5.05 24.55
CA GLY A 108 5.24 5.26 25.85
C GLY A 108 5.92 6.31 26.74
N ASN A 109 7.03 6.92 26.31
CA ASN A 109 7.60 8.05 27.02
C ASN A 109 6.79 9.34 26.76
N THR A 110 6.04 9.79 27.78
CA THR A 110 5.20 10.99 27.70
C THR A 110 5.98 12.31 27.69
N THR A 111 7.29 12.28 27.92
CA THR A 111 8.16 13.46 27.90
C THR A 111 8.96 13.61 26.60
N CYS A 112 8.95 12.57 25.76
CA CYS A 112 9.59 12.56 24.46
C CYS A 112 8.98 13.64 23.55
N GLN A 113 9.81 14.34 22.77
CA GLN A 113 9.36 15.36 21.82
C GLN A 113 9.51 14.85 20.38
N PRO A 114 8.41 14.66 19.62
CA PRO A 114 8.50 14.27 18.21
C PRO A 114 9.18 15.36 17.36
N ASN A 115 9.66 14.95 16.19
CA ASN A 115 10.38 15.83 15.25
C ASN A 115 9.55 17.06 14.79
N ILE A 116 8.22 16.97 14.81
CA ILE A 116 7.32 18.10 14.53
C ILE A 116 7.42 19.22 15.59
N ILE A 117 7.85 18.89 16.81
CA ILE A 117 8.07 19.85 17.91
C ILE A 117 9.54 20.25 18.00
N SER A 118 10.46 19.28 17.96
CA SER A 118 11.90 19.56 18.13
C SER A 118 12.52 20.26 16.92
N GLY A 119 11.94 20.09 15.72
CA GLY A 119 12.51 20.57 14.46
C GLY A 119 13.79 19.85 14.03
N THR A 120 14.21 18.81 14.75
CA THR A 120 15.37 17.98 14.41
C THR A 120 14.92 16.79 13.58
N VAL A 121 15.63 16.52 12.48
CA VAL A 121 15.29 15.41 11.60
C VAL A 121 15.86 14.12 12.18
N ASN A 122 15.04 13.10 12.34
CA ASN A 122 15.51 11.75 12.64
C ASN A 122 15.85 11.03 11.34
N ALA A 123 17.13 10.78 11.08
CA ALA A 123 17.56 10.03 9.91
C ALA A 123 18.92 9.37 10.18
N ASP A 124 19.16 8.24 9.52
CA ASP A 124 20.48 7.61 9.52
C ASP A 124 21.43 8.32 8.55
N GLY A 125 22.69 8.50 8.96
CA GLY A 125 23.76 9.02 8.13
C GLY A 125 24.54 10.16 8.80
N SER A 126 25.79 10.34 8.36
CA SER A 126 26.69 11.38 8.89
C SER A 126 26.67 12.69 8.08
N ASN A 127 25.95 12.74 6.96
CA ASN A 127 25.99 13.85 6.01
C ASN A 127 24.58 14.35 5.65
N PRO A 128 23.91 15.08 6.56
CA PRO A 128 22.66 15.75 6.22
C PRO A 128 22.88 16.83 5.15
N PRO A 129 21.87 17.14 4.32
CA PRO A 129 21.88 18.35 3.51
C PRO A 129 22.20 19.59 4.35
N GLN A 130 22.90 20.57 3.76
CA GLN A 130 23.28 21.79 4.46
C GLN A 130 22.06 22.48 5.10
N GLY A 131 22.19 22.82 6.39
CA GLY A 131 21.13 23.47 7.17
C GLY A 131 20.16 22.52 7.87
N ILE A 132 20.32 21.20 7.71
CA ILE A 132 19.52 20.21 8.43
C ILE A 132 20.33 19.66 9.62
N THR A 133 19.75 19.74 10.82
CA THR A 133 20.31 19.11 12.02
C THR A 133 19.65 17.75 12.21
N LEU A 134 20.47 16.70 12.27
CA LEU A 134 20.01 15.35 12.60
C LEU A 134 19.89 15.21 14.11
N ASP A 135 18.89 14.45 14.55
CA ASP A 135 18.75 14.02 15.94
C ASP A 135 19.95 13.13 16.32
N PRO A 136 20.81 13.55 17.26
CA PRO A 136 21.97 12.76 17.68
C PRO A 136 21.58 11.61 18.63
N SER A 137 20.32 11.53 19.04
CA SER A 137 19.83 10.57 20.02
C SER A 137 19.80 9.16 19.44
N SER A 138 20.26 8.18 20.22
CA SER A 138 20.10 6.75 19.90
C SER A 138 18.66 6.24 20.08
N VAL A 139 17.77 7.11 20.57
CA VAL A 139 16.34 6.87 20.74
C VAL A 139 15.53 7.95 20.03
N ILE A 140 14.42 7.56 19.40
CA ILE A 140 13.59 8.48 18.61
C ILE A 140 12.18 8.55 19.18
N CYS A 141 11.64 9.75 19.29
CA CYS A 141 10.25 9.97 19.69
C CYS A 141 9.30 9.72 18.50
N PRO A 142 8.40 8.72 18.58
CA PRO A 142 7.34 8.55 17.59
C PRO A 142 6.40 9.77 17.57
N ILE A 143 5.76 10.03 16.43
CA ILE A 143 4.68 11.04 16.32
C ILE A 143 3.35 10.56 16.88
#